data_AF-A0A660WT60-F1
#
_entry.id   AF-A0A660WT60-F1
#
_cell.length_a   1.000
_cell.length_b   1.000
_cell.length_c   1.000
_cell.angle_alpha   90.00
_cell.angle_beta   90.00
_cell.angle_gamma   90.00
#
_symmetry.space_group_name_H-M   'P 1'
#
loop_
_entity.id
_entity.type
_entity.pdbx_description
1 polymer ?
#
loop_
_entity_poly.entity_id
_entity_poly.type
_entity_poly.pdbx_seq_one_letter_code
_entity_poly.pdbx_strand_id
1 'polypeptide(L)'
;MKENYSYRLEFSKKGLLRYISHLDLLRLFQRAVRRAEIPVVFSQGFHPIPKIKFERALKLGVESEGEKLFLRLYIPLAPEELATRLNSQLPPGIQIQKVSKLSN
;
A
#
# COMPACT_ATOMS: atom_id res chain seq x y z
N MET A 1 22.31 -6.01 -9.85
CA MET A 1 21.30 -5.74 -8.80
C MET A 1 20.14 -5.02 -9.47
N LYS A 2 18.89 -5.49 -9.35
CA LYS A 2 17.75 -4.70 -9.84
C LYS A 2 17.58 -3.50 -8.91
N GLU A 3 17.80 -2.30 -9.44
CA GLU A 3 17.42 -1.06 -8.74
C GLU A 3 15.94 -1.15 -8.41
N ASN A 4 15.58 -0.84 -7.17
CA ASN A 4 14.19 -0.81 -6.73
C ASN A 4 13.91 0.57 -6.15
N TYR A 5 12.73 1.11 -6.45
CA TYR A 5 12.33 2.43 -5.99
C TYR A 5 11.41 2.29 -4.79
N SER A 6 11.78 2.94 -3.67
CA SER A 6 11.02 2.86 -2.43
C SER A 6 10.02 4.01 -2.34
N TYR A 7 8.81 3.71 -1.89
CA TYR A 7 7.74 4.69 -1.69
C TYR A 7 7.15 4.54 -0.30
N ARG A 8 6.79 5.66 0.31
CA ARG A 8 5.93 5.74 1.49
C ARG A 8 4.58 6.29 1.07
N LEU A 9 3.52 5.61 1.48
CA LEU A 9 2.14 6.01 1.25
C LEU A 9 1.49 6.25 2.61
N GLU A 10 0.74 7.34 2.72
CA GLU A 10 -0.09 7.66 3.87
C GLU A 10 -1.55 7.49 3.45
N PHE A 11 -2.33 6.77 4.26
CA PHE A 11 -3.72 6.47 3.95
C PHE A 11 -4.62 6.59 5.18
N SER A 12 -5.88 6.92 4.93
CA SER A 12 -6.94 6.89 5.93
C SER A 12 -7.66 5.54 5.95
N LYS A 13 -8.16 5.18 7.12
CA LYS A 13 -9.00 4.01 7.38
C LYS A 13 -10.20 4.45 8.21
N LYS A 14 -11.39 4.43 7.61
CA LYS A 14 -12.63 4.98 8.20
C LYS A 14 -13.85 4.08 7.98
N GLY A 15 -14.93 4.34 8.73
CA GLY A 15 -16.20 3.65 8.58
C GLY A 15 -16.08 2.16 8.91
N LEU A 16 -16.78 1.31 8.16
CA LEU A 16 -16.78 -0.15 8.38
C LEU A 16 -15.37 -0.77 8.30
N LEU A 17 -14.45 -0.14 7.55
CA LEU A 17 -13.07 -0.59 7.38
C LEU A 17 -12.25 -0.44 8.67
N ARG A 18 -12.74 0.25 9.71
CA ARG A 18 -12.07 0.27 11.03
C ARG A 18 -11.96 -1.12 11.68
N TYR A 19 -12.84 -2.04 11.30
CA TYR A 19 -12.89 -3.42 11.79
C TYR A 19 -12.07 -4.41 10.96
N ILE A 20 -11.41 -3.96 9.89
CA ILE A 20 -10.56 -4.84 9.09
C ILE A 20 -9.33 -5.29 9.89
N SER A 21 -9.05 -6.59 9.87
CA SER A 21 -7.84 -7.15 10.49
C SER A 21 -6.58 -6.68 9.75
N HIS A 22 -5.43 -6.73 10.42
CA HIS A 22 -4.15 -6.40 9.77
C HIS A 22 -3.85 -7.30 8.57
N LEU A 23 -4.19 -8.58 8.66
CA LEU A 23 -3.98 -9.55 7.57
C LEU A 23 -4.90 -9.26 6.38
N ASP A 24 -6.17 -8.92 6.65
CA ASP A 24 -7.10 -8.58 5.58
C ASP A 24 -6.77 -7.23 4.94
N LEU A 25 -6.22 -6.29 5.71
CA LEU A 25 -5.67 -5.04 5.17
C LEU A 25 -4.49 -5.32 4.25
N LEU A 26 -3.57 -6.21 4.63
CA LEU A 26 -2.46 -6.62 3.77
C LEU A 26 -2.97 -7.27 2.48
N ARG A 27 -3.95 -8.19 2.57
CA ARG A 27 -4.58 -8.82 1.39
C ARG A 27 -5.30 -7.82 0.51
N LEU A 28 -5.97 -6.83 1.09
CA LEU A 28 -6.63 -5.74 0.38
C LEU A 28 -5.61 -4.94 -0.44
N PHE A 29 -4.49 -4.53 0.18
CA PHE A 29 -3.44 -3.81 -0.52
C PHE A 29 -2.74 -4.66 -1.58
N GLN A 30 -2.51 -5.95 -1.34
CA GLN A 30 -1.99 -6.88 -2.35
C GLN A 30 -2.92 -6.99 -3.58
N ARG A 31 -4.24 -7.04 -3.35
CA ARG A 31 -5.22 -7.04 -4.44
C ARG A 31 -5.28 -5.68 -5.15
N ALA A 32 -5.17 -4.58 -4.42
CA ALA A 32 -5.17 -3.24 -4.99
C ALA A 32 -3.95 -3.02 -5.90
N VAL A 33 -2.73 -3.33 -5.44
CA VAL A 33 -1.51 -3.18 -6.27
C VAL A 33 -1.56 -4.06 -7.52
N ARG A 34 -2.12 -5.28 -7.41
CA ARG A 34 -2.29 -6.17 -8.55
C ARG A 34 -3.30 -5.63 -9.57
N ARG A 35 -4.49 -5.19 -9.11
CA ARG A 35 -5.54 -4.65 -10.00
C ARG A 35 -5.17 -3.32 -10.63
N ALA A 36 -4.40 -2.51 -9.90
CA ALA A 36 -3.88 -1.24 -10.39
C ALA A 36 -2.66 -1.42 -11.31
N GLU A 37 -2.21 -2.66 -11.57
CA GLU A 37 -1.03 -2.99 -12.39
C GLU A 37 0.26 -2.29 -11.93
N ILE A 38 0.40 -2.11 -10.62
CA ILE A 38 1.59 -1.46 -10.03
C ILE A 38 2.77 -2.44 -10.13
N PRO A 39 3.95 -2.01 -10.63
CA PRO A 39 5.12 -2.86 -10.82
C PRO A 39 5.85 -3.14 -9.50
N VAL A 40 5.15 -3.71 -8.52
CA VAL A 40 5.66 -4.01 -7.17
C VAL A 40 6.73 -5.10 -7.19
N VAL A 41 7.72 -4.96 -6.31
CA VAL A 41 8.75 -5.96 -6.05
C VAL A 41 8.16 -7.10 -5.23
N PHE A 42 8.47 -8.34 -5.61
CA PHE A 42 8.03 -9.53 -4.90
C PHE A 42 9.11 -10.11 -3.97
N SER A 43 8.70 -10.92 -3.00
CA SER A 43 9.62 -11.77 -2.23
C SER A 43 10.32 -12.78 -3.13
N GLN A 44 11.53 -13.22 -2.75
CA GLN A 44 12.36 -14.15 -3.53
C GLN A 44 12.18 -15.63 -3.11
N GLY A 45 11.04 -15.97 -2.49
CA GLY A 45 10.76 -17.33 -2.01
C GLY A 45 9.86 -18.13 -2.95
N PHE A 46 9.54 -19.37 -2.57
CA PHE A 46 8.68 -20.29 -3.33
C PHE A 46 7.25 -19.79 -3.56
N HIS A 47 6.77 -18.84 -2.76
CA HIS A 47 5.51 -18.13 -2.96
C HIS A 47 5.76 -16.61 -2.99
N PRO A 48 6.02 -16.03 -4.17
CA PRO A 48 6.32 -14.61 -4.29
C PRO A 48 5.10 -13.77 -3.90
N ILE A 49 5.22 -13.00 -2.82
CA ILE A 49 4.22 -12.03 -2.36
C ILE A 49 4.73 -10.61 -2.58
N PRO A 50 3.85 -9.64 -2.91
CA PRO A 50 4.24 -8.23 -2.99
C PRO A 50 4.89 -7.77 -1.68
N LYS A 51 6.05 -7.10 -1.77
CA LYS A 51 6.74 -6.51 -0.62
C LYS A 51 6.03 -5.24 -0.17
N ILE A 52 5.01 -5.43 0.67
CA ILE A 52 4.26 -4.37 1.35
C ILE A 52 4.59 -4.44 2.84
N LYS A 53 4.95 -3.31 3.44
CA LYS A 53 5.19 -3.19 4.88
C LYS A 53 4.35 -2.06 5.45
N PHE A 54 3.68 -2.28 6.58
CA PHE A 54 3.04 -1.22 7.33
C PHE A 54 4.01 -0.65 8.38
N GLU A 55 3.95 0.64 8.67
CA GLU A 55 4.75 1.25 9.74
C GLU A 55 4.33 0.70 11.10
N ARG A 56 3.02 0.60 11.32
CA ARG A 56 2.41 0.15 12.57
C ARG A 56 1.10 -0.58 12.26
N ALA A 57 0.70 -1.48 13.15
CA ALA A 57 -0.63 -2.06 13.12
C ALA A 57 -1.57 -1.22 14.00
N LEU A 58 -2.70 -0.78 13.45
CA LEU A 58 -3.78 -0.20 14.25
C LEU A 58 -4.52 -1.27 15.05
N LYS A 59 -5.00 -0.88 16.23
CA LYS A 59 -6.01 -1.66 16.95
C LYS A 59 -7.30 -1.74 16.13
N LEU A 60 -7.97 -2.88 16.22
CA LEU A 60 -9.30 -3.08 15.62
C LEU A 60 -10.30 -2.07 16.19
N GLY A 61 -11.23 -1.61 15.36
CA GLY A 61 -12.27 -0.66 15.76
C GLY A 61 -11.84 0.81 15.73
N VAL A 62 -10.56 1.10 15.44
CA VAL A 62 -10.00 2.46 15.44
C VAL A 62 -9.89 2.98 14.01
N GLU A 63 -10.41 4.19 13.80
CA GLU A 63 -10.20 4.97 12.59
C GLU A 63 -8.84 5.68 12.63
N SER A 64 -8.26 5.93 11.46
CA SER A 64 -6.99 6.65 11.34
C SER A 64 -6.95 7.46 10.05
N GLU A 65 -6.19 8.55 10.09
CA GLU A 65 -5.95 9.44 8.95
C GLU A 65 -4.52 9.33 8.42
N GLY A 66 -3.63 8.64 9.13
CA GLY A 66 -2.19 8.77 8.90
C GLY A 66 -1.44 7.44 8.87
N GLU A 67 -2.14 6.34 8.53
CA GLU A 67 -1.46 5.05 8.45
C GLU A 67 -0.45 5.06 7.33
N LYS A 68 0.74 4.53 7.61
CA LYS A 68 1.83 4.49 6.65
C LYS A 68 2.06 3.07 6.19
N LEU A 69 2.21 2.93 4.88
CA LEU A 69 2.71 1.71 4.25
C LEU A 69 3.87 2.04 3.31
N PHE A 70 4.71 1.04 3.09
CA PHE A 70 5.89 1.11 2.25
C PHE A 70 5.78 0.10 1.12
N LEU A 71 6.09 0.57 -0.09
CA LEU A 71 6.15 -0.23 -1.30
C LEU A 71 7.54 -0.12 -1.92
N ARG A 72 7.96 -1.19 -2.60
CA ARG A 72 9.11 -1.16 -3.51
C ARG A 72 8.64 -1.50 -4.91
N LEU A 73 9.08 -0.74 -5.89
CA LEU A 73 8.72 -0.91 -7.30
C LEU A 73 9.95 -1.27 -8.15
N TYR A 74 9.77 -2.10 -9.16
CA TYR A 74 10.80 -2.38 -10.18
C TYR A 74 10.97 -1.22 -11.16
N ILE A 75 9.88 -0.48 -11.43
CA ILE A 75 9.85 0.67 -12.34
C ILE A 75 9.33 1.87 -11.53
N PRO A 76 9.97 3.05 -11.60
CA PRO A 76 9.52 4.19 -10.83
C PRO A 76 8.22 4.73 -11.46
N LEU A 77 7.27 5.11 -10.61
CA LEU A 77 6.06 5.84 -11.01
C LEU A 77 6.07 7.24 -10.37
N ALA A 78 5.37 8.19 -10.99
CA ALA A 78 5.11 9.47 -10.34
C ALA A 78 4.27 9.22 -9.06
N PRO A 79 4.55 9.90 -7.93
CA PRO A 79 3.77 9.74 -6.70
C PRO A 79 2.26 9.93 -6.92
N GLU A 80 1.87 10.90 -7.74
CA GLU A 80 0.48 11.23 -8.06
C GLU A 80 -0.18 10.14 -8.90
N GLU A 81 0.56 9.56 -9.85
CA GLU A 81 0.10 8.42 -10.65
C GLU A 81 -0.15 7.20 -9.76
N LEU A 82 0.80 6.89 -8.86
CA LEU A 82 0.67 5.78 -7.92
C LEU A 82 -0.54 5.97 -6.99
N ALA A 83 -0.76 7.19 -6.48
CA ALA A 83 -1.92 7.53 -5.66
C ALA A 83 -3.23 7.31 -6.42
N THR A 84 -3.32 7.84 -7.64
CA THR A 84 -4.52 7.79 -8.49
C THR A 84 -4.88 6.35 -8.85
N ARG A 85 -3.89 5.58 -9.32
CA ARG A 85 -4.09 4.17 -9.70
C ARG A 85 -4.54 3.34 -8.50
N LEU A 86 -3.92 3.51 -7.33
CA LEU A 86 -4.33 2.78 -6.13
C LEU A 86 -5.72 3.18 -5.64
N ASN A 87 -6.00 4.48 -5.54
CA ASN A 87 -7.32 4.96 -5.09
C ASN A 87 -8.47 4.47 -5.98
N SER A 88 -8.26 4.30 -7.29
CA SER A 88 -9.28 3.73 -8.17
C SER A 88 -9.62 2.25 -7.87
N GLN A 89 -8.75 1.54 -7.14
CA GLN A 89 -8.92 0.11 -6.82
C GLN A 89 -9.26 -0.14 -5.34
N LEU A 90 -9.15 0.89 -4.49
CA LEU A 90 -9.41 0.78 -3.06
C LEU A 90 -10.91 0.93 -2.77
N PRO A 91 -11.45 0.16 -1.80
CA PRO A 91 -12.84 0.30 -1.42
C PRO A 91 -13.09 1.59 -0.64
N PRO A 92 -14.34 2.07 -0.58
CA PRO A 92 -14.72 3.15 0.32
C PRO A 92 -14.25 2.89 1.76
N GLY A 93 -13.75 3.94 2.42
CA GLY A 93 -13.19 3.84 3.76
C GLY A 93 -11.68 3.57 3.80
N ILE A 94 -11.03 3.31 2.66
CA ILE A 94 -9.57 3.38 2.52
C ILE A 94 -9.22 4.39 1.43
N GLN A 95 -8.37 5.36 1.74
CA GLN A 95 -7.93 6.36 0.77
C GLN A 95 -6.46 6.70 0.96
N ILE A 96 -5.66 6.59 -0.09
CA ILE A 96 -4.31 7.14 -0.14
C ILE A 96 -4.40 8.66 -0.20
N GLN A 97 -3.85 9.33 0.81
CA GLN A 97 -3.84 10.78 0.96
C GLN A 97 -2.51 11.40 0.50
N LYS A 98 -1.40 10.69 0.71
CA LYS A 98 -0.07 11.18 0.33
C LYS A 98 0.80 10.03 -0.15
N VAL A 99 1.62 10.32 -1.17
CA VAL A 99 2.64 9.41 -1.67
C VAL A 99 3.96 10.17 -1.72
N SER A 100 5.04 9.55 -1.28
CA SER A 100 6.38 10.13 -1.32
C SER A 100 7.37 9.09 -1.78
N LYS A 101 8.12 9.41 -2.84
CA LYS A 101 9.29 8.62 -3.23
C LYS A 101 10.35 8.82 -2.15
N LEU A 102 10.90 7.72 -1.65
CA LEU A 102 11.98 7.76 -0.67
C LEU A 102 13.30 7.81 -1.43
N SER A 103 14.00 8.92 -1.29
CA SER A 103 15.40 9.01 -1.70
C SER A 103 16.21 8.10 -0.79
N ASN A 104 16.91 7.14 -1.37
CA ASN A 104 17.98 6.41 -0.68
C ASN A 104 19.25 7.24 -0.74
#